data_AF-A0A6L3T3W5-F1
#
_entry.id   AF-A0A6L3T3W5-F1
#
_cell.length_a   1.000
_cell.length_b   1.000
_cell.length_c   1.000
_cell.angle_alpha   90.00
_cell.angle_beta   90.00
_cell.angle_gamma   90.00
#
_symmetry.space_group_name_H-M   'P 1'
#
loop_
_entity.id
_entity.type
_entity.pdbx_description
1 polymer ?
#
loop_
_entity_poly.entity_id
_entity_poly.type
_entity_poly.pdbx_seq_one_letter_code
_entity_poly.pdbx_strand_id
1 'polypeptide(L)'
;MRTDDRYARLIPMVRAVLETVEQSIAADERSAADMARLAHDVADQPGGAAETFAQVSRHHAVRALAGRGRRAALLVQYGLTTPDGDDADL
;
A
#
# COMPACT_ATOMS: atom_id res chain seq x y z
N MET A 1 31.27 7.89 16.16
CA MET A 1 30.06 7.05 16.15
C MET A 1 30.46 5.71 15.54
N ARG A 2 30.37 4.61 16.29
CA ARG A 2 30.79 3.30 15.79
C ARG A 2 29.79 2.82 14.73
N THR A 3 30.27 2.05 13.77
CA THR A 3 29.46 1.52 12.66
C THR A 3 28.26 0.72 13.17
N ASP A 4 28.43 0.04 14.31
CA ASP A 4 27.40 -0.75 14.99
C ASP A 4 26.20 0.11 15.46
N ASP A 5 26.47 1.33 15.96
CA ASP A 5 25.42 2.26 16.40
C ASP A 5 24.58 2.77 15.21
N ARG A 6 25.21 2.88 14.02
CA ARG A 6 24.53 3.28 12.78
C ARG A 6 23.59 2.18 12.29
N TYR A 7 24.03 0.93 12.30
CA TYR A 7 23.21 -0.22 11.88
C TYR A 7 22.05 -0.48 12.85
N ALA A 8 22.29 -0.35 14.16
CA ALA A 8 21.25 -0.53 15.18
C ALA A 8 20.08 0.46 15.03
N ARG A 9 20.33 1.67 14.51
CA ARG A 9 19.29 2.69 14.27
C ARG A 9 18.63 2.55 12.89
N LEU A 10 19.35 2.02 11.90
CA LEU A 10 18.85 1.88 10.53
C LEU A 10 17.70 0.86 10.48
N ILE A 11 17.81 -0.26 11.20
CA ILE A 11 16.82 -1.35 11.14
C ILE A 11 15.43 -0.90 11.64
N PRO A 12 15.28 -0.26 12.82
CA PRO A 12 13.98 0.26 13.26
C PRO A 12 13.41 1.34 12.33
N MET A 13 14.26 2.22 11.80
CA MET A 13 13.84 3.26 10.87
C MET A 13 13.27 2.67 9.56
N VAL A 14 13.95 1.67 8.99
CA VAL A 14 13.47 0.97 7.78
C VAL A 14 12.14 0.27 8.05
N ARG A 15 11.97 -0.38 9.21
CA ARG A 15 10.69 -0.99 9.61
C ARG A 15 9.57 0.04 9.69
N ALA A 16 9.80 1.19 10.33
CA ALA A 16 8.80 2.25 10.43
C ALA A 16 8.40 2.81 9.05
N VAL A 17 9.34 2.93 8.12
CA VAL A 17 9.06 3.34 6.74
C VAL A 17 8.21 2.30 6.03
N LEU A 18 8.56 1.00 6.13
CA LEU A 18 7.79 -0.08 5.53
C LEU A 18 6.36 -0.15 6.07
N GLU A 19 6.19 0.02 7.38
CA GLU A 19 4.88 0.07 8.03
C GLU A 19 4.06 1.27 7.54
N THR A 20 4.67 2.45 7.43
CA THR A 20 4.00 3.66 6.91
C THR A 20 3.54 3.44 5.46
N VAL A 21 4.37 2.82 4.63
CA VAL A 21 4.01 2.49 3.25
C VAL A 21 2.86 1.50 3.21
N GLU A 22 2.87 0.48 4.08
CA GLU A 22 1.81 -0.51 4.20
C GLU A 22 0.47 0.11 4.63
N GLN A 23 0.49 0.97 5.64
CA GLN A 23 -0.70 1.72 6.08
C GLN A 23 -1.26 2.60 4.95
N SER A 24 -0.39 3.25 4.17
CA SER A 24 -0.80 4.04 3.00
C SER A 24 -1.43 3.17 1.90
N ILE A 25 -0.88 1.98 1.64
CA ILE A 25 -1.46 1.04 0.66
C ILE A 25 -2.86 0.63 1.12
N ALA A 26 -3.01 0.21 2.37
CA ALA A 26 -4.30 -0.22 2.92
C ALA A 26 -5.34 0.93 2.90
N ALA A 27 -4.92 2.18 3.11
CA ALA A 27 -5.79 3.34 3.01
C ALA A 27 -6.28 3.60 1.57
N ASP A 28 -5.38 3.48 0.59
CA ASP A 28 -5.74 3.60 -0.82
C ASP A 28 -6.64 2.43 -1.28
N GLU A 29 -6.40 1.20 -0.83
CA GLU A 29 -7.27 0.04 -1.12
C GLU A 29 -8.69 0.21 -0.56
N ARG A 30 -8.82 0.67 0.69
CA ARG A 30 -10.13 0.98 1.28
C ARG A 30 -10.85 2.07 0.51
N SER A 31 -10.16 3.17 0.21
CA SER A 31 -10.73 4.27 -0.59
C SER A 31 -11.19 3.81 -1.97
N ALA A 32 -10.41 2.94 -2.63
CA ALA A 32 -10.78 2.37 -3.92
C ALA A 32 -12.07 1.53 -3.82
N ALA A 33 -12.18 0.68 -2.79
CA ALA A 33 -13.36 -0.15 -2.56
C ALA A 33 -14.60 0.69 -2.22
N ASP A 34 -14.47 1.71 -1.36
CA ASP A 34 -15.58 2.57 -0.98
C ASP A 34 -16.10 3.37 -2.17
N MET A 35 -15.21 3.90 -3.01
CA MET A 35 -15.60 4.60 -4.23
C MET A 35 -16.23 3.67 -5.27
N ALA A 36 -15.79 2.42 -5.36
CA ALA A 36 -16.43 1.43 -6.23
C ALA A 36 -17.86 1.10 -5.75
N ARG A 37 -18.07 1.01 -4.44
CA ARG A 37 -19.43 0.83 -3.86
C ARG A 37 -20.32 2.03 -4.16
N LEU A 38 -19.83 3.26 -3.93
CA LEU A 38 -20.58 4.47 -4.26
C LEU A 38 -20.93 4.56 -5.75
N ALA A 39 -20.00 4.16 -6.63
CA ALA A 39 -20.27 4.10 -8.06
C ALA A 39 -21.40 3.12 -8.41
N HIS A 40 -21.46 1.98 -7.71
CA HIS A 40 -22.52 0.99 -7.87
C HIS A 40 -23.86 1.51 -7.33
N ASP A 41 -23.88 2.09 -6.13
CA ASP A 41 -25.10 2.56 -5.46
C ASP A 41 -25.80 3.70 -6.22
N VAL A 42 -25.03 4.48 -6.99
CA VAL A 42 -25.55 5.60 -7.79
C VAL A 42 -25.60 5.30 -9.29
N ALA A 43 -25.37 4.05 -9.71
CA ALA A 43 -25.31 3.68 -11.13
C ALA A 43 -26.62 3.97 -11.88
N ASP A 44 -27.76 3.80 -11.20
CA ASP A 44 -29.09 4.05 -11.77
C ASP A 44 -29.55 5.51 -11.61
N GLN A 45 -28.73 6.37 -11.00
CA GLN A 45 -29.08 7.78 -10.81
C GLN A 45 -28.70 8.61 -12.05
N PRO A 46 -29.62 9.44 -12.57
CA PRO A 46 -29.28 10.38 -13.62
C PRO A 46 -28.30 11.42 -13.10
N GLY A 47 -27.11 11.55 -13.72
CA GLY A 47 -26.16 12.61 -13.36
C GLY A 47 -24.67 12.30 -13.49
N GLY A 48 -24.25 11.13 -13.97
CA GLY A 48 -22.84 10.83 -14.24
C GLY A 48 -21.93 10.69 -13.01
N ALA A 49 -22.48 10.79 -11.79
CA ALA A 49 -21.74 10.63 -10.55
C ALA A 49 -21.07 9.24 -10.44
N ALA A 50 -21.72 8.20 -10.95
CA ALA A 50 -21.19 6.84 -10.97
C ALA A 50 -19.85 6.74 -11.71
N GLU A 51 -19.71 7.42 -12.85
CA GLU A 51 -18.47 7.42 -13.62
C GLU A 51 -17.35 8.16 -12.87
N THR A 52 -17.69 9.25 -12.19
CA THR A 52 -16.74 10.01 -11.35
C THR A 52 -16.22 9.13 -10.20
N PHE A 53 -17.11 8.47 -9.45
CA PHE A 53 -16.70 7.56 -8.38
C PHE A 53 -15.90 6.37 -8.91
N ALA A 54 -16.26 5.81 -10.07
CA ALA A 54 -15.49 4.75 -10.70
C ALA A 54 -14.08 5.23 -11.11
N GLN A 55 -13.93 6.47 -11.60
CA GLN A 55 -12.64 7.06 -11.92
C GLN A 55 -11.78 7.26 -10.66
N VAL A 56 -12.37 7.79 -9.58
CA VAL A 56 -11.67 7.98 -8.30
C VAL A 56 -11.26 6.64 -7.69
N SER A 57 -12.13 5.62 -7.77
CA SER A 57 -11.83 4.25 -7.36
C SER A 57 -10.59 3.71 -8.09
N ARG A 58 -10.55 3.81 -9.42
CA ARG A 58 -9.40 3.40 -10.23
C ARG A 58 -8.14 4.15 -9.86
N HIS A 59 -8.22 5.46 -9.58
CA HIS A 59 -7.09 6.26 -9.16
C HIS A 59 -6.45 5.73 -7.86
N HIS A 60 -7.26 5.45 -6.84
CA HIS A 60 -6.76 4.87 -5.60
C HIS A 60 -6.20 3.46 -5.79
N ALA A 61 -6.83 2.63 -6.63
CA ALA A 61 -6.31 1.30 -6.95
C ALA A 61 -4.90 1.35 -7.59
N VAL A 62 -4.68 2.30 -8.50
CA VAL A 62 -3.35 2.53 -9.11
C VAL A 62 -2.34 3.00 -8.07
N ARG A 63 -2.73 3.88 -7.14
CA ARG A 63 -1.85 4.35 -6.06
C ARG A 63 -1.45 3.23 -5.10
N ALA A 64 -2.41 2.37 -4.72
CA ALA A 64 -2.14 1.18 -3.92
C ALA A 64 -1.16 0.24 -4.62
N LEU A 65 -1.35 -0.02 -5.93
CA LEU A 65 -0.42 -0.83 -6.72
C LEU A 65 1.00 -0.23 -6.75
N ALA A 66 1.10 1.08 -6.98
CA ALA A 66 2.39 1.77 -6.95
C ALA A 66 3.04 1.70 -5.55
N GLY A 67 2.23 1.79 -4.48
CA GLY A 67 2.68 1.60 -3.10
C GLY A 67 3.26 0.21 -2.87
N ARG A 68 2.58 -0.84 -3.34
CA ARG A 68 3.08 -2.24 -3.28
C ARG A 68 4.43 -2.38 -3.99
N GLY A 69 4.57 -1.79 -5.18
CA GLY A 69 5.84 -1.74 -5.90
C GLY A 69 6.96 -1.05 -5.12
N ARG A 70 6.67 0.10 -4.49
CA ARG A 70 7.64 0.80 -3.63
C ARG A 70 8.03 -0.03 -2.40
N ARG A 71 7.06 -0.68 -1.74
CA ARG A 71 7.33 -1.56 -0.59
C ARG A 71 8.24 -2.73 -0.98
N ALA A 72 7.95 -3.38 -2.11
CA ALA A 72 8.79 -4.45 -2.64
C ALA A 72 10.22 -3.97 -2.95
N ALA A 73 10.37 -2.80 -3.58
CA ALA A 73 11.68 -2.22 -3.86
C ALA A 73 12.47 -1.91 -2.58
N LEU A 74 11.82 -1.38 -1.53
CA LEU A 74 12.45 -1.11 -0.24
C LEU A 74 12.90 -2.41 0.44
N LEU A 75 12.07 -3.46 0.44
CA LEU A 75 12.44 -4.76 1.00
C LEU A 75 13.69 -5.32 0.33
N VAL A 76 13.75 -5.32 -1.01
CA VAL A 76 14.93 -5.75 -1.77
C VAL A 76 16.15 -4.88 -1.46
N GLN A 77 15.99 -3.55 -1.43
CA GLN A 77 17.08 -2.61 -1.16
C GLN A 77 17.75 -2.85 0.21
N TYR A 78 16.98 -3.28 1.20
CA TYR A 78 17.47 -3.54 2.55
C TYR A 78 17.74 -5.03 2.83
N GLY A 79 17.64 -5.90 1.84
CA GLY A 79 17.85 -7.35 2.00
C GLY A 79 16.84 -8.00 2.96
N LEU A 80 15.64 -7.44 3.06
CA LEU A 80 14.55 -7.94 3.89
C LEU A 80 13.63 -8.80 3.04
N THR A 81 13.31 -10.01 3.49
CA THR A 81 12.26 -10.84 2.88
C THR A 81 10.89 -10.33 3.29
N THR A 82 9.92 -10.44 2.38
CA THR A 82 8.50 -10.28 2.74
C THR A 82 8.15 -11.33 3.80
N PRO A 83 7.51 -10.98 4.92
CA PRO A 83 7.20 -11.91 6.00
C PRO A 83 6.20 -13.04 5.66
N ASP A 84 5.82 -13.22 4.38
CA ASP A 84 4.80 -14.19 3.95
C ASP A 84 5.41 -15.49 3.35
N GLY A 85 6.66 -15.85 3.67
CA GLY A 85 7.35 -16.90 2.92
C GLY A 85 8.23 -17.92 3.67
N ASP A 86 8.41 -17.82 4.99
CA ASP A 86 9.41 -18.66 5.71
C ASP A 86 8.85 -19.38 6.95
N ASP A 87 7.53 -19.61 7.05
CA ASP A 87 6.92 -20.49 8.07
C ASP A 87 6.06 -21.63 7.44
N ALA A 88 6.40 -22.03 6.22
CA ALA A 88 5.99 -23.30 5.65
C ALA A 88 7.25 -24.05 5.21
N ASP A 89 7.53 -25.14 5.90
CA ASP A 89 8.67 -26.06 5.72
C ASP A 89 9.94 -25.71 6.54
N LEU A 90 9.97 -26.20 7.78
CA LEU A 90 10.96 -27.20 8.27
C LEU A 90 10.50 -27.80 9.62
#